data_AF-W7B3Y1-F1
#
_entry.id   AF-W7B3Y1-F1
#
_cell.length_a   1.000
_cell.length_b   1.000
_cell.length_c   1.000
_cell.angle_alpha   90.00
_cell.angle_beta   90.00
_cell.angle_gamma   90.00
#
_symmetry.space_group_name_H-M   'P 1'
#
loop_
_entity.id
_entity.type
_entity.pdbx_description
1 polymer ?
#
loop_
_entity_poly.entity_id
_entity_poly.type
_entity_poly.pdbx_seq_one_letter_code
_entity_poly.pdbx_strand_id
1 'polypeptide(L)'
;MEKHRFASPYAATLELFSLAVDHVYIGDPALDPLHFPFWQNLAFDNTVSLEAELADFVPTPIKKHLIQGDQNRMDDARDLIRLEKSRICFNTLLLAVRQTTSRPVGTITIDNQKYGRYSGEICITKVSLEANEKINCIGQIKPSYLDCLPYISAGQKIKLRFN
;
A
#
# COMPACT_ATOMS: atom_id res chain seq x y z
N MET A 1 19.09 4.31 -15.59
CA MET A 1 19.51 3.06 -16.27
C MET A 1 18.49 2.72 -17.35
N GLU A 2 18.87 2.01 -18.41
CA GLU A 2 17.96 1.60 -19.51
C GLU A 2 16.72 0.82 -19.03
N LYS A 3 16.84 0.07 -17.91
CA LYS A 3 15.72 -0.67 -17.28
C LYS A 3 14.54 0.20 -16.81
N HIS A 4 14.75 1.50 -16.61
CA HIS A 4 13.70 2.43 -16.14
C HIS A 4 12.86 3.01 -17.27
N ARG A 5 13.17 2.73 -18.54
CA ARG A 5 12.45 3.28 -19.71
C ARG A 5 10.94 2.98 -19.71
N PHE A 6 10.54 1.88 -19.06
CA PHE A 6 9.13 1.44 -18.98
C PHE A 6 8.58 1.40 -17.55
N ALA A 7 9.37 1.81 -16.56
CA ALA A 7 8.95 1.88 -15.17
C ALA A 7 8.34 3.25 -14.88
N SER A 8 7.40 3.33 -13.94
CA SER A 8 6.97 4.62 -13.41
C SER A 8 8.17 5.33 -12.75
N PRO A 9 8.24 6.67 -12.82
CA PRO A 9 9.30 7.41 -12.13
C PRO A 9 9.29 7.14 -10.62
N TYR A 10 8.11 6.85 -10.05
CA TYR A 10 7.92 6.46 -8.66
C TYR A 10 8.68 5.18 -8.31
N ALA A 11 8.42 4.11 -9.06
CA ALA A 11 9.07 2.82 -8.86
C ALA A 11 10.58 2.90 -9.12
N ALA A 12 10.99 3.59 -10.19
CA ALA A 12 12.41 3.81 -10.48
C ALA A 12 13.13 4.53 -9.32
N THR A 13 12.50 5.53 -8.71
CA THR A 13 13.07 6.26 -7.57
C THR A 13 13.18 5.39 -6.34
N LEU A 14 12.11 4.65 -6.00
CA LEU A 14 12.12 3.73 -4.86
C LEU A 14 13.17 2.61 -5.03
N GLU A 15 13.34 2.10 -6.25
CA GLU A 15 14.39 1.15 -6.56
C GLU A 15 15.78 1.76 -6.32
N LEU A 16 16.04 2.97 -6.81
CA LEU A 16 17.33 3.64 -6.61
C LEU A 16 17.63 3.85 -5.12
N PHE A 17 16.65 4.29 -4.33
CA PHE A 17 16.80 4.39 -2.88
C PHE A 17 17.06 3.03 -2.22
N SER A 18 16.41 1.95 -2.68
CA SER A 18 16.69 0.59 -2.18
C SER A 18 18.12 0.12 -2.49
N LEU A 19 18.77 0.72 -3.48
CA LEU A 19 20.18 0.47 -3.85
C LEU A 19 21.15 1.45 -3.17
N ALA A 20 20.71 2.15 -2.12
CA ALA A 20 21.48 3.12 -1.35
C ALA A 20 22.02 4.30 -2.18
N VAL A 21 21.25 4.75 -3.19
CA VAL A 21 21.53 6.01 -3.90
C VAL A 21 21.00 7.17 -3.07
N ASP A 22 21.85 8.14 -2.71
CA ASP A 22 21.45 9.27 -1.85
C ASP A 22 20.60 10.33 -2.57
N HIS A 23 20.84 10.53 -3.87
CA HIS A 23 20.24 11.60 -4.64
C HIS A 23 19.68 11.08 -5.97
N VAL A 24 18.40 11.30 -6.19
CA VAL A 24 17.69 10.97 -7.43
C VAL A 24 17.12 12.25 -8.03
N TYR A 25 17.50 12.53 -9.27
CA TYR A 25 16.99 13.66 -10.04
C TYR A 25 16.06 13.14 -11.13
N ILE A 26 14.87 13.70 -11.21
CA ILE A 26 13.90 13.37 -12.27
C ILE A 26 14.20 14.27 -13.46
N GLY A 27 14.55 13.66 -14.60
CA GLY A 27 14.96 14.38 -15.81
C GLY A 27 13.81 14.90 -16.67
N ASP A 28 12.56 14.57 -16.35
CA ASP A 28 11.40 15.02 -17.11
C ASP A 28 11.20 16.53 -16.94
N PRO A 29 10.93 17.27 -18.03
CA PRO A 29 10.81 18.73 -17.99
C PRO A 29 9.62 19.22 -17.16
N ALA A 30 8.63 18.36 -16.92
CA ALA A 30 7.52 18.61 -16.01
C ALA A 30 7.02 17.31 -15.40
N LEU A 31 6.77 17.33 -14.10
CA LEU A 31 6.02 16.29 -13.40
C LEU A 31 4.54 16.66 -13.40
N ASP A 32 3.66 15.67 -13.58
CA ASP A 32 2.22 15.88 -13.43
C ASP A 32 1.91 16.30 -11.98
N PRO A 33 1.30 17.49 -11.76
CA PRO A 33 0.92 17.96 -10.44
C PRO A 33 0.05 16.98 -9.65
N LEU A 34 -0.73 16.13 -10.34
CA LEU A 34 -1.53 15.08 -9.73
C LEU A 34 -0.69 14.19 -8.79
N HIS A 35 0.59 14.00 -9.12
CA HIS A 35 1.46 13.09 -8.41
C HIS A 35 2.45 13.78 -7.46
N PHE A 36 2.41 15.11 -7.33
CA PHE A 36 3.23 15.85 -6.37
C PHE A 36 3.13 15.34 -4.93
N PRO A 37 1.94 14.91 -4.44
CA PRO A 37 1.86 14.34 -3.11
C PRO A 37 2.73 13.10 -2.92
N PHE A 38 3.01 12.30 -3.96
CA PHE A 38 3.97 11.19 -3.83
C PHE A 38 5.37 11.73 -3.48
N TRP A 39 5.87 12.67 -4.30
CA TRP A 39 7.23 13.21 -4.19
C TRP A 39 7.44 14.00 -2.90
N GLN A 40 6.48 14.84 -2.52
CA GLN A 40 6.57 15.65 -1.30
C GLN A 40 6.66 14.78 -0.05
N ASN A 41 5.84 13.73 0.03
CA ASN A 41 5.86 12.81 1.18
C ASN A 41 7.12 11.96 1.21
N LEU A 42 7.59 11.49 0.05
CA LEU A 42 8.83 10.73 -0.01
C LEU A 42 10.04 11.59 0.41
N ALA A 43 10.12 12.83 -0.06
CA ALA A 43 11.22 13.73 0.26
C ALA A 43 11.21 14.24 1.72
N PHE A 44 10.04 14.48 2.30
CA PHE A 44 9.93 15.14 3.61
C PHE A 44 10.09 14.20 4.80
N ASP A 45 9.45 13.02 4.76
CA ASP A 45 9.46 12.08 5.89
C ASP A 45 9.63 10.62 5.46
N ASN A 46 10.14 10.40 4.23
CA ASN A 46 10.27 9.08 3.63
C ASN A 46 8.95 8.30 3.68
N THR A 47 7.82 8.93 3.33
CA THR A 47 6.51 8.24 3.23
C THR A 47 6.15 7.96 1.78
N VAL A 48 5.89 6.70 1.47
CA VAL A 48 5.33 6.29 0.17
C VAL A 48 3.83 6.57 0.16
N SER A 49 3.39 7.51 -0.65
CA SER A 49 1.98 7.90 -0.72
C SER A 49 1.36 7.47 -2.06
N LEU A 50 0.43 6.51 -2.02
CA LEU A 50 -0.15 5.86 -3.20
C LEU A 50 -1.61 6.26 -3.39
N GLU A 51 -2.08 6.31 -4.63
CA GLU A 51 -3.52 6.42 -4.91
C GLU A 51 -4.18 5.05 -4.94
N ALA A 52 -5.41 5.00 -4.43
CA ALA A 52 -6.21 3.81 -4.38
C ALA A 52 -7.70 4.13 -4.51
N GLU A 53 -8.48 3.09 -4.74
CA GLU A 53 -9.93 3.10 -4.64
C GLU A 53 -10.35 2.16 -3.50
N LEU A 54 -11.36 2.56 -2.72
CA LEU A 54 -11.93 1.73 -1.66
C LEU A 54 -13.34 1.29 -2.05
N ALA A 55 -13.72 0.11 -1.57
CA ALA A 55 -15.10 -0.32 -1.65
C ALA A 55 -15.99 0.53 -0.73
N ASP A 56 -17.26 0.74 -1.12
CA ASP A 56 -18.20 1.63 -0.41
C ASP A 56 -18.49 1.23 1.04
N PHE A 57 -18.28 -0.04 1.37
CA PHE A 57 -18.57 -0.56 2.70
C PHE A 57 -17.43 -0.39 3.70
N VAL A 58 -16.30 0.20 3.29
CA VAL A 58 -15.16 0.39 4.17
C VAL A 58 -15.53 1.36 5.29
N PRO A 59 -15.47 0.93 6.57
CA PRO A 59 -15.78 1.80 7.70
C PRO A 59 -14.88 3.04 7.76
N THR A 60 -15.45 4.18 8.18
CA THR A 60 -14.74 5.45 8.34
C THR A 60 -13.43 5.35 9.15
N PRO A 61 -13.34 4.60 10.26
CA PRO A 61 -12.07 4.44 11.00
C PRO A 61 -10.95 3.82 10.16
N ILE A 62 -11.28 2.83 9.33
CA ILE A 62 -10.30 2.18 8.44
C ILE A 62 -9.86 3.15 7.34
N LYS A 63 -10.81 3.85 6.71
CA LYS A 63 -10.49 4.89 5.71
C LYS A 63 -9.57 5.96 6.29
N LYS A 64 -9.83 6.44 7.51
CA LYS A 64 -9.00 7.43 8.21
C LYS A 64 -7.59 6.91 8.49
N HIS A 65 -7.46 5.67 8.96
CA HIS A 65 -6.15 5.03 9.21
C HIS A 65 -5.32 4.94 7.94
N LEU A 66 -5.93 4.53 6.82
CA LEU A 66 -5.25 4.47 5.53
C LEU A 66 -4.78 5.85 5.04
N ILE A 67 -5.55 6.92 5.28
CA ILE A 67 -5.18 8.31 4.93
C ILE A 67 -4.05 8.83 5.82
N GLN A 68 -4.13 8.59 7.13
CA GLN A 68 -3.12 9.00 8.09
C GLN A 68 -1.79 8.28 7.87
N GLY A 69 -1.87 7.03 7.41
CA GLY A 69 -0.75 6.17 7.12
C GLY A 69 -0.34 5.30 8.30
N ASP A 70 0.36 4.23 7.96
CA ASP A 70 0.94 3.25 8.88
C ASP A 70 2.31 2.83 8.34
N GLN A 71 3.03 2.00 9.08
CA GLN A 71 4.30 1.44 8.63
C GLN A 71 4.10 0.00 8.18
N ASN A 72 4.81 -0.39 7.12
CA ASN A 72 5.03 -1.80 6.86
C ASN A 72 5.77 -2.39 8.06
N ARG A 73 5.41 -3.61 8.44
CA ARG A 73 6.08 -4.31 9.54
C ARG A 73 7.60 -4.42 9.30
N MET A 74 8.35 -4.49 10.39
CA MET A 74 9.81 -4.71 10.33
C MET A 74 10.17 -6.11 9.81
N ASP A 75 9.32 -7.12 10.08
CA ASP A 75 9.38 -8.43 9.45
C ASP A 75 8.68 -8.38 8.07
N ASP A 76 9.38 -7.82 7.07
CA ASP A 76 8.83 -7.68 5.72
C ASP A 76 8.44 -9.02 5.11
N ALA A 77 7.24 -9.06 4.53
CA ALA A 77 6.75 -10.23 3.83
C ALA A 77 7.04 -10.10 2.33
N ARG A 78 7.41 -11.22 1.71
CA ARG A 78 7.65 -11.28 0.26
C ARG A 78 6.42 -10.85 -0.54
N ASP A 79 5.24 -11.31 -0.13
CA ASP A 79 4.03 -11.24 -0.93
C ASP A 79 3.08 -10.12 -0.51
N LEU A 80 3.34 -9.49 0.65
CA LEU A 80 2.43 -8.57 1.31
C LEU A 80 3.19 -7.39 1.91
N ILE A 81 2.58 -6.22 1.83
CA ILE A 81 2.85 -5.11 2.74
C ILE A 81 1.84 -5.25 3.88
N ARG A 82 2.32 -5.28 5.12
CA ARG A 82 1.47 -5.52 6.31
C ARG A 82 1.52 -4.30 7.19
N LEU A 83 0.38 -3.64 7.39
CA LEU A 83 0.31 -2.41 8.18
C LEU A 83 0.40 -2.75 9.67
N GLU A 84 1.50 -2.36 10.32
CA GLU A 84 1.89 -2.82 11.65
C GLU A 84 0.83 -2.57 12.73
N LYS A 85 0.21 -1.39 12.73
CA LYS A 85 -0.70 -0.96 13.81
C LYS A 85 -2.15 -1.34 13.53
N SER A 86 -2.50 -1.60 12.27
CA SER A 86 -3.87 -1.90 11.83
C SER A 86 -4.58 -2.94 12.70
N ARG A 87 -3.94 -4.09 12.99
CA ARG A 87 -4.54 -5.14 13.80
C ARG A 87 -4.89 -4.67 15.20
N ILE A 88 -4.00 -3.92 15.86
CA ILE A 88 -4.26 -3.39 17.22
C ILE A 88 -5.40 -2.37 17.18
N CYS A 89 -5.46 -1.55 16.13
CA CYS A 89 -6.52 -0.56 15.95
C CYS A 89 -7.90 -1.18 15.69
N PHE A 90 -7.97 -2.36 15.06
CA PHE A 90 -9.21 -2.91 14.52
C PHE A 90 -9.60 -4.30 15.03
N ASN A 91 -8.84 -4.89 15.96
CA ASN A 91 -9.15 -6.22 16.53
C ASN A 91 -10.49 -6.30 17.27
N THR A 92 -11.06 -5.17 17.71
CA THR A 92 -12.36 -5.10 18.37
C THR A 92 -13.51 -4.79 17.41
N LEU A 93 -13.21 -4.43 16.16
CA LEU A 93 -14.26 -4.19 15.16
C LEU A 93 -14.82 -5.52 14.67
N LEU A 94 -16.16 -5.62 14.65
CA LEU A 94 -16.84 -6.75 14.03
C LEU A 94 -16.81 -6.60 12.50
N LEU A 95 -15.82 -7.23 11.88
CA LEU A 95 -15.63 -7.20 10.42
C LEU A 95 -16.40 -8.34 9.78
N ALA A 96 -17.64 -8.07 9.35
CA ALA A 96 -18.46 -9.04 8.63
C ALA A 96 -17.75 -9.54 7.36
N VAL A 97 -17.96 -10.82 7.03
CA VAL A 97 -17.37 -11.45 5.84
C VAL A 97 -17.95 -10.80 4.58
N ARG A 98 -17.08 -10.24 3.74
CA ARG A 98 -17.50 -9.53 2.51
C ARG A 98 -16.37 -9.47 1.50
N GLN A 99 -16.70 -9.64 0.21
CA GLN A 99 -15.73 -9.56 -0.91
C GLN A 99 -14.46 -10.41 -0.68
N THR A 100 -14.65 -11.69 -0.36
CA THR A 100 -13.57 -12.65 -0.13
C THR A 100 -13.11 -13.32 -1.43
N THR A 101 -12.82 -12.50 -2.46
CA THR A 101 -12.48 -12.93 -3.83
C THR A 101 -10.97 -13.08 -4.01
N SER A 102 -10.54 -13.42 -5.22
CA SER A 102 -9.12 -13.34 -5.61
C SER A 102 -8.57 -11.94 -5.35
N ARG A 103 -7.28 -11.88 -5.01
CA ARG A 103 -6.57 -10.67 -4.60
C ARG A 103 -5.43 -10.40 -5.59
N PRO A 104 -5.70 -9.79 -6.76
CA PRO A 104 -4.64 -9.40 -7.68
C PRO A 104 -3.61 -8.46 -7.03
N VAL A 105 -2.50 -8.18 -7.70
CA VAL A 105 -1.49 -7.22 -7.21
C VAL A 105 -2.14 -5.89 -6.85
N GLY A 106 -1.78 -5.32 -5.70
CA GLY A 106 -2.30 -4.05 -5.20
C GLY A 106 -3.66 -4.11 -4.53
N THR A 107 -4.24 -5.29 -4.32
CA THR A 107 -5.47 -5.41 -3.53
C THR A 107 -5.18 -5.03 -2.07
N ILE A 108 -6.00 -4.11 -1.56
CA ILE A 108 -6.01 -3.73 -0.14
C ILE A 108 -6.97 -4.68 0.57
N THR A 109 -6.48 -5.37 1.60
CA THR A 109 -7.24 -6.37 2.32
C THR A 109 -7.34 -6.05 3.80
N ILE A 110 -8.37 -6.59 4.45
CA ILE A 110 -8.46 -6.64 5.90
C ILE A 110 -8.92 -8.02 6.36
N ASP A 111 -8.24 -8.57 7.37
CA ASP A 111 -8.62 -9.84 7.99
C ASP A 111 -9.98 -9.67 8.70
N ASN A 112 -10.95 -10.52 8.37
CA ASN A 112 -12.32 -10.43 8.87
C ASN A 112 -12.54 -11.28 10.13
N GLN A 113 -13.76 -11.28 10.66
CA GLN A 113 -14.11 -12.01 11.89
C GLN A 113 -13.79 -13.51 11.88
N LYS A 114 -13.78 -14.18 10.70
CA LYS A 114 -13.41 -15.61 10.59
C LYS A 114 -11.92 -15.86 10.85
N TYR A 115 -11.08 -14.83 10.83
CA TYR A 115 -9.65 -14.95 11.18
C TYR A 115 -9.41 -15.00 12.70
N GLY A 116 -10.45 -14.79 13.52
CA GLY A 116 -10.37 -14.87 14.97
C GLY A 116 -9.43 -13.80 15.53
N ARG A 117 -8.45 -14.22 16.34
CA ARG A 117 -7.50 -13.30 17.01
C ARG A 117 -6.68 -12.40 16.07
N TYR A 118 -6.65 -12.72 14.78
CA TYR A 118 -5.91 -11.97 13.76
C TYR A 118 -6.80 -10.97 12.99
N SER A 119 -8.10 -10.92 13.26
CA SER A 119 -9.02 -9.95 12.66
C SER A 119 -8.48 -8.51 12.80
N GLY A 120 -8.66 -7.73 11.73
CA GLY A 120 -8.28 -6.32 11.67
C GLY A 120 -6.90 -6.03 11.08
N GLU A 121 -6.07 -7.02 10.77
CA GLU A 121 -4.80 -6.77 10.05
C GLU A 121 -5.09 -6.32 8.62
N ILE A 122 -4.55 -5.15 8.24
CA ILE A 122 -4.63 -4.61 6.89
C ILE A 122 -3.36 -4.95 6.13
N CYS A 123 -3.53 -5.44 4.90
CA CYS A 123 -2.42 -5.72 4.00
C CYS A 123 -2.65 -5.11 2.61
N ILE A 124 -1.57 -4.97 1.84
CA ILE A 124 -1.58 -4.67 0.41
C ILE A 124 -0.81 -5.77 -0.30
N THR A 125 -1.38 -6.39 -1.32
CA THR A 125 -0.73 -7.50 -2.03
C THR A 125 0.38 -7.02 -2.98
N LYS A 126 1.57 -7.60 -2.87
CA LYS A 126 2.69 -7.40 -3.81
C LYS A 126 2.60 -8.35 -5.01
N VAL A 127 1.90 -9.48 -4.84
CA VAL A 127 1.66 -10.52 -5.86
C VAL A 127 0.18 -10.87 -5.93
N SER A 128 -0.28 -11.52 -7.00
CA SER A 128 -1.65 -12.04 -7.06
C SER A 128 -1.80 -13.24 -6.13
N LEU A 129 -2.85 -13.25 -5.31
CA LEU A 129 -3.17 -14.31 -4.36
C LEU A 129 -4.60 -14.83 -4.56
N GLU A 130 -4.81 -16.11 -4.26
CA GLU A 130 -6.12 -16.77 -4.38
C GLU A 130 -7.17 -16.19 -3.43
N ALA A 131 -8.44 -16.55 -3.63
CA ALA A 131 -9.50 -16.18 -2.71
C ALA A 131 -9.29 -16.78 -1.30
N ASN A 132 -9.72 -16.06 -0.27
CA ASN A 132 -9.69 -16.55 1.12
C ASN A 132 -10.90 -16.01 1.90
N GLU A 133 -11.75 -16.91 2.39
CA GLU A 133 -12.98 -16.57 3.12
C GLU A 133 -12.76 -15.77 4.42
N LYS A 134 -11.53 -15.75 4.95
CA LYS A 134 -11.17 -15.02 6.17
C LYS A 134 -10.69 -13.59 5.88
N ILE A 135 -10.58 -13.20 4.62
CA ILE A 135 -9.97 -11.93 4.21
C ILE A 135 -10.93 -11.17 3.31
N ASN A 136 -11.29 -9.95 3.71
CA ASN A 136 -12.09 -9.06 2.88
C ASN A 136 -11.17 -8.25 1.96
N CYS A 137 -11.50 -8.19 0.67
CA CYS A 137 -10.93 -7.19 -0.24
C CYS A 137 -11.66 -5.87 -0.04
N ILE A 138 -10.95 -4.81 0.32
CA ILE A 138 -11.53 -3.51 0.68
C ILE A 138 -11.14 -2.37 -0.26
N GLY A 139 -10.26 -2.64 -1.21
CA GLY A 139 -9.83 -1.65 -2.20
C GLY A 139 -8.72 -2.14 -3.10
N GLN A 140 -8.24 -1.25 -3.94
CA GLN A 140 -7.25 -1.53 -4.96
C GLN A 140 -6.33 -0.31 -5.18
N ILE A 141 -5.01 -0.53 -5.18
CA ILE A 141 -4.03 0.48 -5.58
C ILE A 141 -4.21 0.79 -7.07
N LYS A 142 -4.16 2.07 -7.46
CA LYS A 142 -4.29 2.48 -8.85
C LYS A 142 -3.14 1.93 -9.72
N PRO A 143 -3.39 1.62 -11.01
CA PRO A 143 -2.40 1.04 -11.91
C PRO A 143 -1.04 1.76 -11.94
N SER A 144 -1.05 3.10 -11.91
CA SER A 144 0.15 3.94 -11.96
C SER A 144 1.13 3.75 -10.80
N TYR A 145 0.73 3.01 -9.75
CA TYR A 145 1.51 2.79 -8.54
C TYR A 145 1.81 1.32 -8.24
N LEU A 146 1.34 0.38 -9.07
CA LEU A 146 1.50 -1.05 -8.81
C LEU A 146 2.97 -1.48 -8.83
N ASP A 147 3.77 -0.87 -9.71
CA ASP A 147 5.20 -1.14 -9.83
C ASP A 147 6.03 -0.58 -8.65
N CYS A 148 5.43 0.23 -7.78
CA CYS A 148 6.09 0.71 -6.56
C CYS A 148 6.12 -0.36 -5.45
N LEU A 149 5.11 -1.24 -5.42
CA LEU A 149 4.86 -2.16 -4.29
C LEU A 149 6.05 -3.09 -3.95
N PRO A 150 6.83 -3.61 -4.92
CA PRO A 150 8.00 -4.43 -4.63
C PRO A 150 9.12 -3.69 -3.88
N TYR A 151 9.17 -2.36 -3.97
CA TYR A 151 10.22 -1.54 -3.39
C TYR A 151 9.86 -0.96 -2.01
N ILE A 152 8.67 -1.29 -1.51
CA ILE A 152 8.24 -0.92 -0.16
C ILE A 152 8.86 -1.89 0.84
N SER A 153 9.85 -1.42 1.58
CA SER A 153 10.67 -2.21 2.50
C SER A 153 10.07 -2.32 3.92
N ALA A 154 10.75 -3.09 4.77
CA ALA A 154 10.50 -3.14 6.21
C ALA A 154 10.49 -1.73 6.82
N GLY A 155 9.52 -1.45 7.70
CA GLY A 155 9.41 -0.16 8.41
C GLY A 155 8.99 1.04 7.54
N GLN A 156 8.87 0.85 6.22
CA GLN A 156 8.53 1.92 5.28
C GLN A 156 7.14 2.47 5.61
N LYS A 157 7.06 3.78 5.86
CA LYS A 157 5.79 4.47 6.09
C LYS A 157 5.02 4.58 4.78
N ILE A 158 3.73 4.29 4.84
CA ILE A 158 2.83 4.26 3.68
C ILE A 158 1.53 4.95 4.05
N LYS A 159 0.98 5.73 3.14
CA LYS A 159 -0.37 6.26 3.25
C LYS A 159 -1.10 6.24 1.91
N LEU A 160 -2.42 6.16 1.96
CA LEU A 160 -3.27 6.11 0.78
C LEU A 160 -4.02 7.41 0.57
N ARG A 161 -4.20 7.76 -0.71
CA ARG A 161 -5.05 8.88 -1.16
C ARG A 161 -6.20 8.30 -1.95
N PHE A 162 -7.40 8.85 -1.73
CA PHE A 162 -8.63 8.42 -2.39
C PHE A 162 -9.21 9.66 -3.08
N ASN A 163 -9.36 9.58 -4.40
CA ASN A 163 -10.01 10.62 -5.21
C ASN A 163 -11.43 10.19 -5.55
#